data_AF-A0A8S2NAS6-F1
#
_entry.id   AF-A0A8S2NAS6-F1
#
_cell.length_a   1.000
_cell.length_b   1.000
_cell.length_c   1.000
_cell.angle_alpha   90.00
_cell.angle_beta   90.00
_cell.angle_gamma   90.00
#
_symmetry.space_group_name_H-M   'P 1'
#
loop_
_entity.id
_entity.type
_entity.pdbx_description
1 polymer ?
#
loop_
_entity_poly.entity_id
_entity_poly.type
_entity_poly.pdbx_seq_one_letter_code
_entity_poly.pdbx_strand_id
1 'polypeptide(L)'
;IVDEEQLLSIFIKKLFTNLQYSTITDKLIERTVGCFSDLSQGYQSVRRLVKLDPIQYFINNHTQDLFPFLHHSSTTKRSNNSNISASSWSRLRTTFYAAVGRMLMHEFRYDEDDDDRVEAFMKPFANHSNRLLQIFKEFPDFTAFNVAQFATMGQFNPTMASLDEIQSLIIGIVRDLRGLCSAFVSKQAYASLFDWLYPSYLPLFLKALYVFYDRSDVYNPLLKFFHELTSNRQERLAFDSTKPSAYLLFRETSNLLYIFQTKTIVHVNATIPESDGVLFYKAKLKPIITCLRIIRACLIGNYVNFGVFHLYSDPCFDNCLQVFLSILTSIKQTHLLSYPKLTIAYFTLIETLSLVQSDFLANLRTPLFGYVLETISEGFLSPDQTVQNSCCIFLDTFLSYVFRSAKKSTAPASLMANVNEYGNLFRQILINLLNGIIFAECKNIYAVSKPLLGLILLNENQFFTEIKQQLLYGHTQTKQAVLSTALDKLMTGIDRTLTQVNKEHFTQNITQFRNDIQDSLRGMMINNNNDLSSFMSSIPLSSSFLSTASAIATNVPVTIAISTLIPSSSSAAPVEELMTL
;
A
#
# COMPACT_ATOMS: atom_id res chain seq x y z
N ILE A 1 -49.66 -0.28 2.05
CA ILE A 1 -48.81 0.42 3.03
C ILE A 1 -48.79 1.87 2.58
N VAL A 2 -49.40 2.78 3.35
CA VAL A 2 -49.61 4.19 2.96
C VAL A 2 -48.46 5.08 3.45
N ASP A 3 -47.63 4.57 4.37
CA ASP A 3 -46.52 5.27 4.99
C ASP A 3 -45.17 4.62 4.62
N GLU A 4 -44.29 5.38 3.97
CA GLU A 4 -42.94 4.96 3.58
C GLU A 4 -42.09 4.52 4.79
N GLU A 5 -42.28 5.15 5.95
CA GLU A 5 -41.51 4.83 7.17
C GLU A 5 -41.93 3.49 7.77
N GLN A 6 -43.23 3.17 7.75
CA GLN A 6 -43.74 1.87 8.16
C GLN A 6 -43.25 0.75 7.24
N LEU A 7 -43.22 1.00 5.92
CA LEU A 7 -42.66 0.06 4.95
C LEU A 7 -41.18 -0.22 5.26
N LEU A 8 -40.39 0.83 5.49
CA LEU A 8 -38.98 0.72 5.82
C LEU A 8 -38.76 -0.04 7.15
N SER A 9 -39.58 0.22 8.17
CA SER A 9 -39.56 -0.51 9.44
C SER A 9 -39.81 -2.01 9.27
N ILE A 10 -40.78 -2.39 8.43
CA ILE A 10 -41.05 -3.81 8.11
C ILE A 10 -39.86 -4.45 7.39
N PHE A 11 -39.26 -3.74 6.42
CA PHE A 11 -38.06 -4.22 5.73
C PHE A 11 -36.90 -4.45 6.69
N ILE A 12 -36.59 -3.49 7.58
CA ILE A 12 -35.52 -3.62 8.56
C ILE A 12 -35.79 -4.76 9.54
N LYS A 13 -37.02 -4.88 10.05
CA LYS A 13 -37.41 -6.02 10.90
C LYS A 13 -37.13 -7.33 10.20
N LYS A 14 -37.50 -7.46 8.92
CA LYS A 14 -37.22 -8.67 8.14
C LYS A 14 -35.72 -8.95 7.98
N LEU A 15 -34.91 -7.93 7.73
CA LEU A 15 -33.45 -8.10 7.67
C LEU A 15 -32.89 -8.59 9.02
N PHE A 16 -33.33 -8.02 10.14
CA PHE A 16 -32.86 -8.45 11.47
C PHE A 16 -33.34 -9.84 11.84
N THR A 17 -34.59 -10.20 11.52
CA THR A 17 -35.09 -11.57 11.64
C THR A 17 -34.19 -12.54 10.85
N ASN A 18 -33.79 -12.19 9.63
CA ASN A 18 -32.90 -13.04 8.84
C ASN A 18 -31.49 -13.20 9.47
N LEU A 19 -31.04 -12.27 10.30
CA LEU A 19 -29.74 -12.35 10.98
C LEU A 19 -29.82 -13.02 12.36
N GLN A 20 -31.01 -13.06 12.97
CA GLN A 20 -31.26 -13.66 14.28
C GLN A 20 -31.38 -15.19 14.24
N TYR A 21 -31.90 -15.77 13.15
CA TYR A 21 -32.10 -17.22 13.06
C TYR A 21 -30.91 -17.95 12.44
N SER A 22 -30.33 -18.86 13.22
CA SER A 22 -29.12 -19.63 12.89
C SER A 22 -29.33 -20.72 11.81
N THR A 23 -30.58 -21.04 11.44
CA THR A 23 -30.96 -22.04 10.43
C THR A 23 -30.89 -21.54 8.99
N ILE A 24 -30.46 -20.29 8.79
CA ILE A 24 -30.47 -19.63 7.50
C ILE A 24 -29.21 -19.94 6.67
N THR A 25 -29.39 -20.10 5.36
CA THR A 25 -28.31 -20.35 4.40
C THR A 25 -27.31 -19.19 4.35
N ASP A 26 -26.02 -19.49 4.19
CA ASP A 26 -24.95 -18.48 4.23
C ASP A 26 -25.12 -17.40 3.15
N LYS A 27 -25.68 -17.77 1.99
CA LYS A 27 -26.02 -16.82 0.91
C LYS A 27 -27.08 -15.81 1.32
N LEU A 28 -28.05 -16.19 2.15
CA LEU A 28 -29.08 -15.26 2.62
C LEU A 28 -28.47 -14.26 3.62
N ILE A 29 -27.55 -14.69 4.47
CA ILE A 29 -26.83 -13.79 5.39
C ILE A 29 -25.99 -12.78 4.59
N GLU A 30 -25.23 -13.25 3.59
CA GLU A 30 -24.45 -12.38 2.70
C GLU A 30 -25.33 -11.32 2.01
N ARG A 31 -26.47 -11.73 1.42
CA ARG A 31 -27.41 -10.80 0.78
C ARG A 31 -28.09 -9.86 1.77
N THR A 32 -28.40 -10.34 2.98
CA THR A 32 -29.05 -9.54 4.03
C THR A 32 -28.10 -8.46 4.52
N VAL A 33 -26.84 -8.80 4.81
CA VAL A 33 -25.80 -7.84 5.21
C VAL A 33 -25.48 -6.87 4.06
N GLY A 34 -25.42 -7.34 2.82
CA GLY A 34 -25.26 -6.50 1.64
C GLY A 34 -26.38 -5.47 1.51
N CYS A 35 -27.64 -5.92 1.56
CA CYS A 35 -28.81 -5.06 1.50
C CYS A 35 -28.84 -4.04 2.64
N PHE A 36 -28.53 -4.45 3.88
CA PHE A 36 -28.43 -3.55 5.01
C PHE A 36 -27.33 -2.50 4.81
N SER A 37 -26.16 -2.90 4.29
CA SER A 37 -25.09 -1.97 3.96
C SER A 37 -25.51 -0.97 2.89
N ASP A 38 -26.21 -1.40 1.84
CA ASP A 38 -26.66 -0.53 0.75
C ASP A 38 -27.68 0.52 1.25
N LEU A 39 -28.60 0.13 2.14
CA LEU A 39 -29.54 1.06 2.78
C LEU A 39 -28.83 2.14 3.60
N SER A 40 -27.68 1.82 4.18
CA SER A 40 -26.91 2.74 5.01
C SER A 40 -25.91 3.64 4.25
N GLN A 41 -25.83 3.59 2.91
CA GLN A 41 -24.86 4.40 2.15
C GLN A 41 -25.31 5.86 1.97
N GLY A 42 -26.62 6.10 1.89
CA GLY A 42 -27.17 7.44 1.64
C GLY A 42 -27.43 8.23 2.92
N TYR A 43 -26.97 9.48 2.98
CA TYR A 43 -27.18 10.39 4.13
C TYR A 43 -28.66 10.50 4.54
N GLN A 44 -29.56 10.71 3.58
CA GLN A 44 -31.01 10.81 3.85
C GLN A 44 -31.60 9.48 4.31
N SER A 45 -31.12 8.36 3.74
CA SER A 45 -31.54 7.03 4.13
C SER A 45 -31.16 6.74 5.58
N VAL A 46 -29.91 7.02 5.98
CA VAL A 46 -29.45 6.83 7.36
C VAL A 46 -30.25 7.69 8.33
N ARG A 47 -30.50 8.97 8.00
CA ARG A 47 -31.30 9.87 8.84
C ARG A 47 -32.73 9.36 9.10
N ARG A 48 -33.33 8.68 8.12
CA ARG A 48 -34.65 8.03 8.29
C ARG A 48 -34.53 6.73 9.09
N LEU A 49 -33.51 5.92 8.80
CA LEU A 49 -33.29 4.62 9.45
C LEU A 49 -33.08 4.73 10.97
N VAL A 50 -32.26 5.69 11.42
CA VAL A 50 -31.93 5.87 12.85
C VAL A 50 -33.18 6.16 13.70
N LYS A 51 -34.23 6.74 13.11
CA LYS A 51 -35.49 7.03 13.83
C LYS A 51 -36.38 5.81 14.06
N LEU A 52 -36.10 4.68 13.39
CA LEU A 52 -36.95 3.51 13.45
C LEU A 52 -36.65 2.69 14.72
N ASP A 53 -37.69 2.32 15.47
CA ASP A 53 -37.56 1.49 16.69
C ASP A 53 -36.69 0.23 16.52
N PRO A 54 -36.76 -0.52 15.39
CA PRO A 54 -35.89 -1.67 15.19
C PRO A 54 -34.41 -1.32 15.20
N ILE A 55 -34.02 -0.18 14.58
CA ILE A 55 -32.62 0.28 14.54
C ILE A 55 -32.17 0.73 15.92
N GLN A 56 -33.02 1.46 16.65
CA GLN A 56 -32.75 1.87 18.04
C GLN A 56 -32.57 0.68 18.98
N TYR A 57 -33.45 -0.32 18.89
CA TYR A 57 -33.29 -1.56 19.65
C TYR A 57 -31.98 -2.28 19.31
N PHE A 58 -31.64 -2.30 18.02
CA PHE A 58 -30.44 -2.95 17.52
C PHE A 58 -29.14 -2.28 17.96
N ILE A 59 -29.07 -0.95 17.93
CA ILE A 59 -27.86 -0.21 18.33
C ILE A 59 -27.53 -0.49 19.80
N ASN A 60 -28.55 -0.63 20.63
CA ASN A 60 -28.42 -1.04 22.03
C ASN A 60 -28.12 -2.54 22.22
N ASN A 61 -28.36 -3.40 21.22
CA ASN A 61 -28.28 -4.87 21.33
C ASN A 61 -27.62 -5.51 20.08
N HIS A 62 -26.39 -5.12 19.76
CA HIS A 62 -25.69 -5.56 18.54
C HIS A 62 -24.76 -6.76 18.75
N THR A 63 -24.87 -7.48 19.86
CA THR A 63 -23.94 -8.58 20.22
C THR A 63 -24.24 -9.89 19.50
N GLN A 64 -23.34 -10.85 19.65
CA GLN A 64 -23.50 -12.22 19.15
C GLN A 64 -24.73 -12.96 19.72
N ASP A 65 -25.29 -12.50 20.84
CA ASP A 65 -26.48 -13.09 21.46
C ASP A 65 -27.72 -12.83 20.61
N LEU A 66 -27.82 -11.63 20.00
CA LEU A 66 -28.88 -11.30 19.06
C LEU A 66 -28.56 -11.78 17.65
N PHE A 67 -27.27 -11.82 17.27
CA PHE A 67 -26.84 -12.17 15.91
C PHE A 67 -25.87 -13.35 15.90
N PRO A 68 -26.37 -14.59 15.76
CA PRO A 68 -25.54 -15.79 15.77
C PRO A 68 -24.44 -15.83 14.70
N PHE A 69 -24.59 -15.09 13.60
CA PHE A 69 -23.56 -15.01 12.56
C PHE A 69 -22.29 -14.27 13.02
N LEU A 70 -22.38 -13.46 14.09
CA LEU A 70 -21.25 -12.82 14.76
C LEU A 70 -20.51 -13.77 15.70
N HIS A 71 -21.05 -14.96 16.00
CA HIS A 71 -20.40 -15.89 16.92
C HIS A 71 -19.09 -16.42 16.33
N HIS A 72 -18.00 -16.39 17.10
CA HIS A 72 -16.65 -16.72 16.64
C HIS A 72 -16.51 -18.19 16.16
N SER A 73 -17.21 -19.14 16.80
CA SER A 73 -17.26 -20.56 16.36
C SER A 73 -18.07 -20.80 15.09
N SER A 74 -18.90 -19.85 14.63
CA SER A 74 -19.67 -20.02 13.38
C SER A 74 -18.74 -20.10 12.16
N THR A 75 -17.61 -19.39 12.22
CA THR A 75 -16.57 -19.34 11.18
C THR A 75 -15.86 -20.68 10.96
N THR A 76 -15.59 -21.42 12.04
CA THR A 76 -14.81 -22.66 12.01
C THR A 76 -15.69 -23.90 11.82
N LYS A 77 -16.87 -23.95 12.46
CA LYS A 77 -17.77 -25.13 12.38
C LYS A 77 -18.62 -25.16 11.10
N ARG A 78 -18.95 -24.02 10.49
CA ARG A 78 -19.75 -24.00 9.24
C ARG A 78 -18.93 -24.29 7.98
N SER A 79 -17.62 -24.02 8.00
CA SER A 79 -16.72 -24.26 6.85
C SER A 79 -16.75 -25.70 6.33
N ASN A 80 -17.10 -26.68 7.16
CA ASN A 80 -17.16 -28.09 6.76
C ASN A 80 -18.41 -28.42 5.92
N ASN A 81 -19.47 -27.61 5.98
CA ASN A 81 -20.73 -27.79 5.22
C ASN A 81 -21.11 -26.56 4.36
N SER A 82 -20.35 -25.46 4.41
CA SER A 82 -20.63 -24.20 3.70
C SER A 82 -19.71 -23.98 2.50
N ASN A 83 -20.26 -23.48 1.40
CA ASN A 83 -19.50 -23.04 0.22
C ASN A 83 -18.74 -21.71 0.41
N ILE A 84 -18.78 -21.09 1.61
CA ILE A 84 -18.17 -19.79 1.90
C ILE A 84 -16.90 -19.99 2.74
N SER A 85 -15.77 -19.44 2.27
CA SER A 85 -14.51 -19.42 3.04
C SER A 85 -14.68 -18.67 4.37
N ALA A 86 -14.05 -19.14 5.45
CA ALA A 86 -13.94 -18.43 6.74
C ALA A 86 -13.50 -16.95 6.58
N SER A 87 -12.68 -16.67 5.57
CA SER A 87 -12.25 -15.30 5.26
C SER A 87 -13.36 -14.42 4.68
N SER A 88 -14.31 -15.00 3.93
CA SER A 88 -15.45 -14.29 3.37
C SER A 88 -16.53 -14.07 4.42
N TRP A 89 -16.73 -15.03 5.32
CA TRP A 89 -17.60 -14.88 6.48
C TRP A 89 -17.17 -13.73 7.39
N SER A 90 -15.89 -13.68 7.76
CA SER A 90 -15.34 -12.59 8.59
C SER A 90 -15.39 -11.21 7.92
N ARG A 91 -15.53 -11.13 6.58
CA ARG A 91 -15.76 -9.85 5.88
C ARG A 91 -17.19 -9.32 6.08
N LEU A 92 -18.17 -10.21 6.23
CA LEU A 92 -19.57 -9.81 6.49
C LEU A 92 -19.67 -9.01 7.79
N ARG A 93 -18.89 -9.38 8.81
CA ARG A 93 -18.79 -8.63 10.07
C ARG A 93 -18.31 -7.20 9.85
N THR A 94 -17.23 -7.03 9.06
CA THR A 94 -16.73 -5.69 8.71
C THR A 94 -17.80 -4.87 7.97
N THR A 95 -18.49 -5.47 7.00
CA THR A 95 -19.56 -4.77 6.25
C THR A 95 -20.73 -4.40 7.15
N PHE A 96 -21.13 -5.31 8.03
CA PHE A 96 -22.18 -5.10 9.01
C PHE A 96 -21.86 -3.92 9.92
N TYR A 97 -20.72 -3.97 10.62
CA TYR A 97 -20.31 -2.90 11.53
C TYR A 97 -19.96 -1.58 10.83
N ALA A 98 -19.58 -1.61 9.55
CA ALA A 98 -19.49 -0.37 8.76
C ALA A 98 -20.86 0.27 8.51
N ALA A 99 -21.90 -0.53 8.28
CA ALA A 99 -23.27 -0.04 8.17
C ALA A 99 -23.78 0.53 9.50
N VAL A 100 -23.49 -0.16 10.61
CA VAL A 100 -23.82 0.32 11.96
C VAL A 100 -23.09 1.64 12.26
N GLY A 101 -21.78 1.70 12.02
CA GLY A 101 -20.99 2.90 12.30
C GLY A 101 -21.48 4.14 11.55
N ARG A 102 -22.02 3.98 10.33
CA ARG A 102 -22.65 5.08 9.59
C ARG A 102 -23.92 5.58 10.27
N MET A 103 -24.69 4.70 10.89
CA MET A 103 -25.89 5.06 11.67
C MET A 103 -25.50 5.75 12.98
N LEU A 104 -24.50 5.25 13.70
CA LEU A 104 -24.00 5.86 14.94
C LEU A 104 -23.52 7.29 14.72
N MET A 105 -22.85 7.56 13.59
CA MET A 105 -22.42 8.92 13.22
C MET A 105 -23.57 9.92 13.07
N HIS A 106 -24.77 9.44 12.77
CA HIS A 106 -25.96 10.27 12.60
C HIS A 106 -26.80 10.36 13.88
N GLU A 107 -26.77 9.29 14.68
CA GLU A 107 -27.49 9.22 15.94
C GLU A 107 -26.81 10.04 17.03
N PHE A 108 -25.50 9.86 17.18
CA PHE A 108 -24.70 10.56 18.18
C PHE A 108 -24.08 11.79 17.55
N ARG A 109 -24.28 12.93 18.21
CA ARG A 109 -23.56 14.16 17.86
C ARG A 109 -22.15 14.19 18.42
N TYR A 110 -21.82 13.22 19.30
CA TYR A 110 -20.56 13.17 20.05
C TYR A 110 -20.35 14.44 20.88
N ASP A 111 -21.45 14.92 21.46
CA ASP A 111 -21.50 15.96 22.49
C ASP A 111 -21.58 15.28 23.88
N GLU A 112 -21.35 16.02 24.98
CA GLU A 112 -21.28 15.46 26.35
C GLU A 112 -22.53 14.62 26.73
N ASP A 113 -23.70 14.94 26.19
CA ASP A 113 -24.96 14.23 26.44
C ASP A 113 -25.04 12.82 25.79
N ASP A 114 -24.19 12.53 24.80
CA ASP A 114 -24.16 11.27 24.06
C ASP A 114 -23.00 10.34 24.47
N ASP A 115 -22.06 10.79 25.28
CA ASP A 115 -20.87 10.02 25.68
C ASP A 115 -21.25 8.71 26.37
N ASP A 116 -22.24 8.74 27.29
CA ASP A 116 -22.76 7.54 27.96
C ASP A 116 -23.32 6.51 26.98
N ARG A 117 -23.94 6.96 25.88
CA ARG A 117 -24.53 6.08 24.86
C ARG A 117 -23.46 5.48 23.96
N VAL A 118 -22.44 6.27 23.61
CA VAL A 118 -21.26 5.77 22.89
C VAL A 118 -20.53 4.74 23.75
N GLU A 119 -20.37 4.99 25.05
CA GLU A 119 -19.77 4.03 25.98
C GLU A 119 -20.60 2.74 26.08
N ALA A 120 -21.93 2.86 26.21
CA ALA A 120 -22.84 1.72 26.23
C ALA A 120 -22.75 0.90 24.93
N PHE A 121 -22.66 1.57 23.78
CA PHE A 121 -22.42 0.92 22.49
C PHE A 121 -21.05 0.23 22.43
N MET A 122 -20.00 0.85 22.96
CA MET A 122 -18.64 0.30 22.91
C MET A 122 -18.39 -0.82 23.93
N LYS A 123 -19.24 -0.96 24.95
CA LYS A 123 -19.13 -1.93 26.04
C LYS A 123 -18.94 -3.39 25.58
N PRO A 124 -19.65 -3.93 24.58
CA PRO A 124 -19.40 -5.28 24.09
C PRO A 124 -17.98 -5.44 23.52
N PHE A 125 -17.43 -4.45 22.81
CA PHE A 125 -16.06 -4.49 22.32
C PHE A 125 -15.04 -4.41 23.46
N ALA A 126 -15.32 -3.60 24.48
CA ALA A 126 -14.49 -3.48 25.66
C ALA A 126 -14.44 -4.82 26.42
N ASN A 127 -15.57 -5.52 26.58
CA ASN A 127 -15.61 -6.83 27.22
C ASN A 127 -14.73 -7.86 26.50
N HIS A 128 -14.82 -7.93 25.17
CA HIS A 128 -13.98 -8.85 24.39
C HIS A 128 -12.49 -8.48 24.45
N SER A 129 -12.18 -7.18 24.39
CA SER A 129 -10.80 -6.68 24.45
C SER A 129 -10.18 -6.85 25.84
N ASN A 130 -10.96 -6.64 26.90
CA ASN A 130 -10.55 -6.88 28.28
C ASN A 130 -10.33 -8.36 28.56
N ARG A 131 -11.15 -9.26 27.99
CA ARG A 131 -10.91 -10.70 28.03
C ARG A 131 -9.57 -11.07 27.39
N LEU A 132 -9.25 -10.50 26.22
CA LEU A 132 -7.92 -10.69 25.62
C LEU A 132 -6.81 -10.12 26.51
N LEU A 133 -7.02 -8.94 27.09
CA LEU A 133 -6.03 -8.31 27.96
C LEU A 133 -5.72 -9.18 29.18
N GLN A 134 -6.75 -9.78 29.80
CA GLN A 134 -6.58 -10.75 30.89
C GLN A 134 -5.78 -11.96 30.44
N ILE A 135 -6.17 -12.57 29.31
CA ILE A 135 -5.44 -13.70 28.71
C ILE A 135 -3.97 -13.32 28.52
N PHE A 136 -3.67 -12.17 27.88
CA PHE A 136 -2.28 -11.75 27.62
C PHE A 136 -1.51 -11.29 28.87
N LYS A 137 -2.18 -10.90 29.96
CA LYS A 137 -1.54 -10.53 31.24
C LYS A 137 -1.05 -11.74 32.03
N GLU A 138 -1.71 -12.88 31.87
CA GLU A 138 -1.33 -14.14 32.51
C GLU A 138 -0.04 -14.75 31.92
N PHE A 139 0.56 -14.13 30.89
CA PHE A 139 1.81 -14.56 30.26
C PHE A 139 2.95 -13.57 30.56
N PRO A 140 3.93 -13.93 31.44
CA PRO A 140 4.87 -12.94 31.97
C PRO A 140 5.99 -12.46 31.04
N ASP A 141 6.39 -13.17 29.98
CA ASP A 141 7.57 -12.75 29.18
C ASP A 141 7.39 -12.90 27.68
N PHE A 142 7.80 -11.88 26.92
CA PHE A 142 7.53 -11.75 25.48
C PHE A 142 8.76 -12.02 24.59
N THR A 143 9.92 -12.41 25.12
CA THR A 143 11.12 -12.65 24.29
C THR A 143 11.27 -14.11 23.83
N ALA A 144 10.68 -15.08 24.55
CA ALA A 144 10.96 -16.51 24.34
C ALA A 144 9.79 -17.36 23.81
N PHE A 145 8.56 -16.82 23.72
CA PHE A 145 7.39 -17.64 23.40
C PHE A 145 7.16 -17.79 21.89
N ASN A 146 7.32 -19.03 21.41
CA ASN A 146 6.79 -19.50 20.13
C ASN A 146 5.37 -20.03 20.32
N VAL A 147 4.54 -19.98 19.27
CA VAL A 147 3.19 -20.60 19.25
C VAL A 147 3.21 -22.09 19.64
N ALA A 148 4.35 -22.77 19.45
CA ALA A 148 4.59 -24.14 19.91
C ALA A 148 4.53 -24.31 21.45
N GLN A 149 4.88 -23.27 22.21
CA GLN A 149 4.77 -23.28 23.68
C GLN A 149 3.32 -23.00 24.16
N PHE A 150 2.50 -22.29 23.36
CA PHE A 150 1.06 -22.17 23.60
C PHE A 150 0.33 -23.52 23.46
N ALA A 151 0.74 -24.34 22.49
CA ALA A 151 0.16 -25.68 22.29
C ALA A 151 0.48 -26.65 23.44
N THR A 152 1.62 -26.48 24.11
CA THR A 152 2.02 -27.27 25.28
C THR A 152 1.42 -26.75 26.58
N MET A 153 1.22 -25.44 26.74
CA MET A 153 0.53 -24.84 27.91
C MET A 153 -0.97 -25.19 27.96
N GLY A 154 -1.63 -25.37 26.82
CA GLY A 154 -3.02 -25.85 26.75
C GLY A 154 -3.23 -27.26 27.31
N GLN A 155 -2.15 -28.02 27.57
CA GLN A 155 -2.21 -29.32 28.26
C GLN A 155 -2.17 -29.18 29.79
N PHE A 156 -1.68 -28.06 30.33
CA PHE A 156 -1.47 -27.89 31.77
C PHE A 156 -2.54 -27.06 32.49
N ASN A 157 -3.40 -26.33 31.76
CA ASN A 157 -4.48 -25.57 32.37
C ASN A 157 -5.81 -25.65 31.58
N PRO A 158 -6.80 -26.45 32.03
CA PRO A 158 -8.09 -26.62 31.34
C PRO A 158 -9.01 -25.39 31.39
N THR A 159 -8.59 -24.31 32.07
CA THR A 159 -9.32 -23.03 32.13
C THR A 159 -8.86 -22.01 31.09
N MET A 160 -7.74 -22.25 30.40
CA MET A 160 -7.23 -21.35 29.37
C MET A 160 -7.95 -21.58 28.03
N ALA A 161 -8.41 -20.50 27.41
CA ALA A 161 -9.04 -20.54 26.08
C ALA A 161 -8.12 -21.21 25.05
N SER A 162 -8.69 -22.05 24.18
CA SER A 162 -7.90 -22.71 23.15
C SER A 162 -7.25 -21.69 22.21
N LEU A 163 -6.09 -22.03 21.63
CA LEU A 163 -5.37 -21.14 20.71
C LEU A 163 -6.23 -20.69 19.53
N ASP A 164 -7.13 -21.55 19.07
CA ASP A 164 -8.06 -21.27 17.97
C ASP A 164 -9.22 -20.36 18.40
N GLU A 165 -9.64 -20.41 19.67
CA GLU A 165 -10.59 -19.45 20.24
C GLU A 165 -9.97 -18.06 20.34
N ILE A 166 -8.73 -17.96 20.82
CA ILE A 166 -8.01 -16.68 20.93
C ILE A 166 -7.83 -16.06 19.53
N GLN A 167 -7.39 -16.86 18.56
CA GLN A 167 -7.30 -16.43 17.16
C GLN A 167 -8.64 -15.93 16.64
N SER A 168 -9.72 -16.70 16.84
CA SER A 168 -11.03 -16.36 16.30
C SER A 168 -11.56 -15.06 16.93
N LEU A 169 -11.31 -14.86 18.21
CA LEU A 169 -11.70 -13.66 18.95
C LEU A 169 -10.92 -12.42 18.50
N ILE A 170 -9.59 -12.53 18.28
CA ILE A 170 -8.78 -11.45 17.69
C ILE A 170 -9.30 -11.10 16.29
N ILE A 171 -9.52 -12.09 15.42
CA ILE A 171 -10.04 -11.87 14.07
C ILE A 171 -11.40 -11.18 14.13
N GLY A 172 -12.29 -11.59 15.03
CA GLY A 172 -13.61 -11.01 15.22
C GLY A 172 -13.55 -9.53 15.58
N ILE A 173 -12.91 -9.19 16.70
CA ILE A 173 -12.82 -7.80 17.19
C ILE A 173 -12.18 -6.89 16.13
N VAL A 174 -11.06 -7.31 15.55
CA VAL A 174 -10.32 -6.49 14.57
C VAL A 174 -11.16 -6.24 13.32
N ARG A 175 -12.01 -7.20 12.91
CA ARG A 175 -12.90 -7.05 11.76
C ARG A 175 -14.07 -6.12 12.05
N ASP A 176 -14.60 -6.18 13.26
CA ASP A 176 -15.70 -5.35 13.71
C ASP A 176 -15.25 -3.89 13.87
N LEU A 177 -14.15 -3.67 14.61
CA LEU A 177 -13.52 -2.37 14.80
C LEU A 177 -13.07 -1.75 13.47
N ARG A 178 -12.57 -2.56 12.53
CA ARG A 178 -12.29 -2.08 11.17
C ARG A 178 -13.54 -1.59 10.45
N GLY A 179 -14.67 -2.26 10.64
CA GLY A 179 -15.96 -1.83 10.09
C GLY A 179 -16.35 -0.46 10.65
N LEU A 180 -16.37 -0.32 11.97
CA LEU A 180 -16.67 0.93 12.67
C LEU A 180 -15.72 2.06 12.26
N CYS A 181 -14.41 1.81 12.32
CA CYS A 181 -13.39 2.77 11.92
C CYS A 181 -13.57 3.22 10.46
N SER A 182 -13.94 2.32 9.55
CA SER A 182 -14.19 2.71 8.15
C SER A 182 -15.39 3.62 7.96
N ALA A 183 -16.34 3.57 8.89
CA ALA A 183 -17.54 4.39 8.88
C ALA A 183 -17.31 5.75 9.56
N PHE A 184 -16.42 5.85 10.54
CA PHE A 184 -16.11 7.09 11.26
C PHE A 184 -15.27 8.05 10.43
N VAL A 185 -15.97 8.90 9.69
CA VAL A 185 -15.37 9.88 8.77
C VAL A 185 -15.28 11.28 9.40
N SER A 186 -16.09 11.60 10.41
CA SER A 186 -15.99 12.87 11.14
C SER A 186 -14.82 12.88 12.12
N LYS A 187 -14.21 14.06 12.32
CA LYS A 187 -13.10 14.27 13.27
C LYS A 187 -13.47 13.85 14.71
N GLN A 188 -14.64 14.24 15.20
CA GLN A 188 -15.12 13.92 16.56
C GLN A 188 -15.30 12.40 16.77
N ALA A 189 -16.07 11.73 15.90
CA ALA A 189 -16.25 10.28 16.01
C ALA A 189 -14.93 9.50 15.93
N TYR A 190 -14.01 9.93 15.07
CA TYR A 190 -12.69 9.30 14.97
C TYR A 190 -11.84 9.55 16.24
N ALA A 191 -11.87 10.76 16.79
CA ALA A 191 -11.18 11.10 18.03
C ALA A 191 -11.73 10.29 19.22
N SER A 192 -13.05 10.16 19.35
CA SER A 192 -13.71 9.32 20.37
C SER A 192 -13.28 7.85 20.25
N LEU A 193 -13.25 7.31 19.02
CA LEU A 193 -12.74 5.96 18.79
C LEU A 193 -11.25 5.82 19.15
N PHE A 194 -10.43 6.82 18.82
CA PHE A 194 -9.00 6.79 19.13
C PHE A 194 -8.74 6.86 20.65
N ASP A 195 -9.45 7.73 21.35
CA ASP A 195 -9.39 7.86 22.82
C ASP A 195 -9.88 6.57 23.50
N TRP A 196 -10.80 5.82 22.88
CA TRP A 196 -11.18 4.47 23.34
C TRP A 196 -10.09 3.42 23.06
N LEU A 197 -9.41 3.50 21.91
CA LEU A 197 -8.39 2.52 21.49
C LEU A 197 -7.05 2.65 22.23
N TYR A 198 -6.60 3.88 22.46
CA TYR A 198 -5.33 4.19 23.09
C TYR A 198 -5.57 4.71 24.53
N PRO A 199 -4.82 4.23 25.55
CA PRO A 199 -3.61 3.42 25.48
C PRO A 199 -3.81 1.90 25.60
N SER A 200 -5.01 1.44 25.97
CA SER A 200 -5.19 0.07 26.45
C SER A 200 -5.24 -1.00 25.36
N TYR A 201 -5.81 -0.70 24.19
CA TYR A 201 -6.15 -1.70 23.17
C TYR A 201 -5.22 -1.70 21.94
N LEU A 202 -4.60 -0.58 21.55
CA LEU A 202 -3.60 -0.60 20.47
C LEU A 202 -2.38 -1.49 20.80
N PRO A 203 -1.76 -1.42 21.99
CA PRO A 203 -0.65 -2.30 22.35
C PRO A 203 -1.07 -3.77 22.43
N LEU A 204 -2.32 -4.05 22.78
CA LEU A 204 -2.89 -5.40 22.74
C LEU A 204 -2.84 -6.00 21.32
N PHE A 205 -3.19 -5.22 20.31
CA PHE A 205 -3.12 -5.67 18.91
C PHE A 205 -1.69 -5.84 18.41
N LEU A 206 -0.74 -5.03 18.88
CA LEU A 206 0.69 -5.23 18.60
C LEU A 206 1.19 -6.54 19.23
N LYS A 207 0.81 -6.82 20.48
CA LYS A 207 1.10 -8.10 21.14
C LYS A 207 0.48 -9.28 20.39
N ALA A 208 -0.76 -9.14 19.92
CA ALA A 208 -1.41 -10.16 19.12
C ALA A 208 -0.65 -10.45 17.81
N LEU A 209 -0.15 -9.41 17.11
CA LEU A 209 0.69 -9.60 15.93
C LEU A 209 2.00 -10.31 16.28
N TYR A 210 2.62 -9.93 17.40
CA TYR A 210 3.89 -10.50 17.86
C TYR A 210 3.77 -11.99 18.22
N VAL A 211 2.63 -12.43 18.76
CA VAL A 211 2.37 -13.83 19.12
C VAL A 211 1.94 -14.65 17.89
N PHE A 212 1.04 -14.13 17.07
CA PHE A 212 0.48 -14.84 15.90
C PHE A 212 1.18 -14.46 14.58
N TYR A 213 2.51 -14.30 14.61
CA TYR A 213 3.30 -13.88 13.45
C TYR A 213 3.35 -14.93 12.33
N ASP A 214 3.09 -16.20 12.66
CA ASP A 214 3.06 -17.37 11.78
C ASP A 214 1.70 -17.55 11.08
N ARG A 215 0.60 -17.05 11.67
CA ARG A 215 -0.76 -17.27 11.19
C ARG A 215 -1.28 -16.14 10.29
N SER A 216 -1.27 -16.37 8.98
CA SER A 216 -1.77 -15.42 7.97
C SER A 216 -3.22 -14.99 8.11
N ASP A 217 -4.05 -15.77 8.80
CA ASP A 217 -5.43 -15.43 9.05
C ASP A 217 -5.61 -14.38 10.16
N VAL A 218 -4.61 -14.18 11.03
CA VAL A 218 -4.63 -13.20 12.14
C VAL A 218 -3.96 -11.89 11.73
N TYR A 219 -2.73 -11.95 11.22
CA TYR A 219 -2.00 -10.72 10.89
C TYR A 219 -2.60 -9.97 9.69
N ASN A 220 -3.24 -10.64 8.72
CA ASN A 220 -3.86 -9.97 7.57
C ASN A 220 -5.03 -9.04 7.99
N PRO A 221 -6.01 -9.48 8.81
CA PRO A 221 -7.01 -8.58 9.40
C PRO A 221 -6.40 -7.43 10.21
N LEU A 222 -5.39 -7.71 11.05
CA LEU A 222 -4.72 -6.71 11.89
C LEU A 222 -4.10 -5.59 11.04
N LEU A 223 -3.27 -5.95 10.06
CA LEU A 223 -2.67 -4.97 9.14
C LEU A 223 -3.74 -4.16 8.41
N LYS A 224 -4.85 -4.78 8.01
CA LYS A 224 -5.96 -4.08 7.34
C LYS A 224 -6.74 -3.15 8.25
N PHE A 225 -6.78 -3.42 9.55
CA PHE A 225 -7.36 -2.53 10.55
C PHE A 225 -6.46 -1.32 10.76
N PHE A 226 -5.16 -1.52 10.95
CA PHE A 226 -4.20 -0.42 11.05
C PHE A 226 -4.14 0.43 9.78
N HIS A 227 -4.24 -0.18 8.59
CA HIS A 227 -4.38 0.59 7.35
C HIS A 227 -5.62 1.48 7.33
N GLU A 228 -6.73 1.01 7.89
CA GLU A 228 -7.93 1.84 8.03
C GLU A 228 -7.67 2.97 9.03
N LEU A 229 -7.10 2.68 10.20
CA LEU A 229 -6.76 3.70 11.20
C LEU A 229 -5.88 4.81 10.62
N THR A 230 -4.89 4.50 9.80
CA THR A 230 -3.98 5.51 9.22
C THR A 230 -4.49 6.18 7.94
N SER A 231 -5.64 5.74 7.42
CA SER A 231 -6.24 6.34 6.22
C SER A 231 -6.95 7.65 6.55
N ASN A 232 -6.46 8.76 5.99
CA ASN A 232 -7.07 10.08 6.16
C ASN A 232 -8.25 10.32 5.19
N ARG A 233 -9.41 9.71 5.46
CA ARG A 233 -10.63 9.95 4.67
C ARG A 233 -11.30 11.25 5.14
N GLN A 234 -11.57 12.16 4.22
CA GLN A 234 -12.21 13.46 4.48
C GLN A 234 -11.57 14.24 5.65
N GLU A 235 -10.23 14.21 5.74
CA GLU A 235 -9.48 14.94 6.77
C GLU A 235 -9.81 14.54 8.22
N ARG A 236 -10.28 13.31 8.46
CA ARG A 236 -10.59 12.82 9.81
C ARG A 236 -9.39 12.77 10.76
N LEU A 237 -8.16 12.68 10.22
CA LEU A 237 -6.92 12.64 11.00
C LEU A 237 -6.39 14.03 11.36
N ALA A 238 -7.13 15.10 11.10
CA ALA A 238 -6.83 16.43 11.62
C ALA A 238 -7.20 16.51 13.10
N PHE A 239 -6.38 15.89 13.95
CA PHE A 239 -6.49 15.98 15.41
C PHE A 239 -6.32 17.42 15.88
N ASP A 240 -6.92 17.75 17.02
CA ASP A 240 -6.67 19.02 17.68
C ASP A 240 -5.20 19.11 18.12
N SER A 241 -4.59 20.28 17.90
CA SER A 241 -3.18 20.59 18.22
C SER A 241 -2.83 20.41 19.70
N THR A 242 -3.84 20.30 20.57
CA THR A 242 -3.72 20.12 22.01
C THR A 242 -3.34 18.69 22.42
N LYS A 243 -3.71 17.67 21.63
CA LYS A 243 -3.44 16.25 21.95
C LYS A 243 -2.41 15.65 20.98
N PRO A 244 -1.38 14.91 21.47
CA PRO A 244 -0.38 14.26 20.61
C PRO A 244 -0.91 12.97 19.92
N SER A 245 -2.21 12.80 19.75
CA SER A 245 -2.87 11.60 19.23
C SER A 245 -2.36 11.19 17.84
N ALA A 246 -2.06 12.17 16.98
CA ALA A 246 -1.44 11.95 15.66
C ALA A 246 -0.09 11.22 15.74
N TYR A 247 0.78 11.68 16.64
CA TYR A 247 2.11 11.11 16.85
C TYR A 247 2.04 9.73 17.49
N LEU A 248 1.12 9.55 18.45
CA LEU A 248 0.87 8.25 19.09
C LEU A 248 0.35 7.22 18.08
N LEU A 249 -0.59 7.59 17.21
CA LEU A 249 -1.06 6.72 16.13
C LEU A 249 0.08 6.30 15.20
N PHE A 250 0.94 7.24 14.81
CA PHE A 250 2.09 6.95 13.96
C PHE A 250 3.10 6.03 14.66
N ARG A 251 3.38 6.26 15.94
CA ARG A 251 4.27 5.41 16.75
C ARG A 251 3.78 3.97 16.81
N GLU A 252 2.51 3.74 17.18
CA GLU A 252 1.96 2.39 17.24
C GLU A 252 1.92 1.72 15.86
N THR A 253 1.66 2.50 14.80
CA THR A 253 1.73 1.99 13.42
C THR A 253 3.15 1.61 13.02
N SER A 254 4.16 2.41 13.39
CA SER A 254 5.56 2.10 13.11
C SER A 254 6.01 0.83 13.84
N ASN A 255 5.61 0.67 15.10
CA ASN A 255 5.87 -0.55 15.87
C ASN A 255 5.22 -1.78 15.21
N LEU A 256 3.99 -1.67 14.71
CA LEU A 256 3.33 -2.73 13.94
C LEU A 256 4.17 -3.14 12.72
N LEU A 257 4.63 -2.16 11.94
CA LEU A 257 5.45 -2.39 10.75
C LEU A 257 6.79 -3.03 11.10
N TYR A 258 7.40 -2.60 12.20
CA TYR A 258 8.65 -3.17 12.70
C TYR A 258 8.50 -4.64 13.14
N ILE A 259 7.44 -4.97 13.91
CA ILE A 259 7.14 -6.37 14.29
C ILE A 259 6.90 -7.23 13.05
N PHE A 260 6.18 -6.70 12.05
CA PHE A 260 5.94 -7.39 10.80
C PHE A 260 7.27 -7.69 10.06
N GLN A 261 8.19 -6.73 10.02
CA GLN A 261 9.51 -6.91 9.40
C GLN A 261 10.35 -7.95 10.14
N THR A 262 10.53 -7.81 11.45
CA THR A 262 11.49 -8.62 12.22
C THR A 262 11.03 -10.06 12.42
N LYS A 263 9.72 -10.29 12.55
CA LYS A 263 9.17 -11.64 12.78
C LYS A 263 8.46 -12.21 11.58
N THR A 264 7.43 -11.54 11.07
CA THR A 264 6.53 -12.13 10.06
C THR A 264 7.25 -12.35 8.73
N ILE A 265 7.98 -11.35 8.21
CA ILE A 265 8.71 -11.49 6.94
C ILE A 265 9.78 -12.59 7.05
N VAL A 266 10.55 -12.60 8.15
CA VAL A 266 11.61 -13.60 8.39
C VAL A 266 11.03 -15.01 8.42
N HIS A 267 9.96 -15.22 9.19
CA HIS A 267 9.28 -16.52 9.27
C HIS A 267 8.72 -16.97 7.92
N VAL A 268 8.03 -16.08 7.21
CA VAL A 268 7.43 -16.38 5.91
C VAL A 268 8.48 -16.75 4.87
N ASN A 269 9.62 -16.06 4.85
CA ASN A 269 10.73 -16.37 3.95
C ASN A 269 11.38 -17.73 4.26
N ALA A 270 11.42 -18.13 5.54
CA ALA A 270 12.00 -19.42 5.94
C ALA A 270 11.04 -20.61 5.69
N THR A 271 9.73 -20.40 5.83
CA THR A 271 8.76 -21.50 5.97
C THR A 271 7.95 -21.75 4.69
N ILE A 272 7.74 -20.73 3.86
CA ILE A 272 6.79 -20.79 2.74
C ILE A 272 7.55 -20.85 1.41
N PRO A 273 7.54 -22.00 0.71
CA PRO A 273 8.20 -22.12 -0.57
C PRO A 273 7.44 -21.36 -1.67
N GLU A 274 8.17 -20.83 -2.65
CA GLU A 274 7.60 -20.12 -3.81
C GLU A 274 6.77 -21.03 -4.74
N SER A 275 6.87 -22.35 -4.59
CA SER A 275 6.14 -23.35 -5.39
C SER A 275 4.63 -23.36 -5.11
N ASP A 276 4.19 -23.01 -3.90
CA ASP A 276 2.77 -22.87 -3.58
C ASP A 276 2.32 -21.42 -3.78
N GLY A 277 1.96 -21.09 -5.03
CA GLY A 277 1.57 -19.74 -5.40
C GLY A 277 0.38 -19.16 -4.62
N VAL A 278 -0.53 -20.00 -4.09
CA VAL A 278 -1.71 -19.54 -3.34
C VAL A 278 -1.34 -19.19 -1.90
N LEU A 279 -0.60 -20.07 -1.21
CA LEU A 279 -0.11 -19.78 0.14
C LEU A 279 0.91 -18.65 0.12
N PHE A 280 1.82 -18.62 -0.85
CA PHE A 280 2.77 -17.54 -1.03
C PHE A 280 2.09 -16.18 -1.20
N TYR A 281 1.04 -16.10 -2.04
CA TYR A 281 0.28 -14.87 -2.20
C TYR A 281 -0.45 -14.46 -0.90
N LYS A 282 -1.12 -15.40 -0.24
CA LYS A 282 -1.91 -15.13 0.98
C LYS A 282 -1.04 -14.71 2.16
N ALA A 283 0.10 -15.36 2.34
CA ALA A 283 0.95 -15.23 3.51
C ALA A 283 2.09 -14.21 3.33
N LYS A 284 2.62 -14.02 2.11
CA LYS A 284 3.71 -13.08 1.84
C LYS A 284 3.25 -11.82 1.10
N LEU A 285 2.68 -11.97 -0.09
CA LEU A 285 2.43 -10.81 -0.97
C LEU A 285 1.30 -9.92 -0.46
N LYS A 286 0.19 -10.50 -0.02
CA LYS A 286 -0.98 -9.77 0.48
C LYS A 286 -0.72 -8.89 1.72
N PRO A 287 -0.03 -9.36 2.77
CA PRO A 287 0.32 -8.48 3.88
C PRO A 287 1.33 -7.41 3.45
N ILE A 288 2.30 -7.73 2.59
CA ILE A 288 3.22 -6.72 2.04
C ILE A 288 2.47 -5.60 1.30
N ILE A 289 1.51 -5.95 0.43
CA ILE A 289 0.63 -4.96 -0.22
C ILE A 289 -0.04 -4.06 0.80
N THR A 290 -0.49 -4.62 1.93
CA THR A 290 -1.15 -3.87 2.99
C THR A 290 -0.15 -2.95 3.72
N CYS A 291 1.05 -3.42 4.03
CA CYS A 291 2.12 -2.62 4.63
C CYS A 291 2.54 -1.45 3.72
N LEU A 292 2.74 -1.67 2.42
CA LEU A 292 3.04 -0.61 1.46
C LEU A 292 1.95 0.48 1.46
N ARG A 293 0.68 0.07 1.56
CA ARG A 293 -0.46 0.99 1.66
C ARG A 293 -0.52 1.73 2.99
N ILE A 294 -0.13 1.11 4.11
CA ILE A 294 -0.01 1.76 5.42
C ILE A 294 1.05 2.86 5.35
N ILE A 295 2.26 2.53 4.87
CA ILE A 295 3.36 3.49 4.75
C ILE A 295 2.92 4.68 3.88
N ARG A 296 2.30 4.39 2.72
CA ARG A 296 1.76 5.44 1.84
C ARG A 296 0.72 6.31 2.55
N ALA A 297 -0.21 5.72 3.29
CA ALA A 297 -1.25 6.45 4.01
C ALA A 297 -0.65 7.37 5.10
N CYS A 298 0.38 6.91 5.81
CA CYS A 298 1.10 7.73 6.78
C CYS A 298 1.81 8.92 6.14
N LEU A 299 2.45 8.74 4.97
CA LEU A 299 3.16 9.82 4.28
C LEU A 299 2.23 10.88 3.67
N ILE A 300 1.07 10.47 3.13
CA ILE A 300 0.11 11.39 2.50
C ILE A 300 -0.79 12.08 3.52
N GLY A 301 -1.04 11.44 4.67
CA GLY A 301 -2.09 11.85 5.59
C GLY A 301 -1.93 13.26 6.17
N ASN A 302 -0.73 13.86 6.10
CA ASN A 302 -0.39 15.22 6.55
C ASN A 302 -0.81 15.54 8.00
N TYR A 303 -0.98 14.51 8.83
CA TYR A 303 -1.34 14.64 10.25
C TYR A 303 -0.13 14.63 11.18
N VAL A 304 1.06 14.28 10.68
CA VAL A 304 2.31 14.25 11.43
C VAL A 304 3.39 15.00 10.68
N ASN A 305 4.05 15.93 11.37
CA ASN A 305 5.27 16.53 10.86
C ASN A 305 6.47 15.64 11.21
N PHE A 306 7.07 14.99 10.21
CA PHE A 306 8.18 14.06 10.40
C PHE A 306 9.45 14.70 10.97
N GLY A 307 9.64 16.02 10.79
CA GLY A 307 10.79 16.74 11.37
C GLY A 307 10.80 16.70 12.91
N VAL A 308 9.64 16.48 13.53
CA VAL A 308 9.51 16.38 14.98
C VAL A 308 10.17 15.11 15.53
N PHE A 309 10.16 14.00 14.80
CA PHE A 309 10.82 12.77 15.25
C PHE A 309 12.34 12.92 15.29
N HIS A 310 12.92 13.62 14.31
CA HIS A 310 14.35 13.94 14.34
C HIS A 310 14.71 14.88 15.50
N LEU A 311 13.80 15.78 15.90
CA LEU A 311 14.03 16.71 17.01
C LEU A 311 14.00 16.00 18.37
N TYR A 312 13.15 14.98 18.53
CA TYR A 312 13.04 14.19 19.76
C TYR A 312 13.87 12.90 19.76
N SER A 313 14.68 12.66 18.74
CA SER A 313 15.48 11.43 18.57
C SER A 313 14.63 10.15 18.63
N ASP A 314 13.38 10.21 18.14
CA ASP A 314 12.48 9.05 18.11
C ASP A 314 12.70 8.24 16.82
N PRO A 315 13.09 6.95 16.91
CA PRO A 315 13.39 6.13 15.74
C PRO A 315 12.14 5.69 14.94
N CYS A 316 10.93 6.08 15.34
CA CYS A 316 9.70 5.61 14.68
C CYS A 316 9.66 5.88 13.18
N PHE A 317 10.12 7.04 12.72
CA PHE A 317 10.12 7.34 11.29
C PHE A 317 11.17 6.52 10.55
N ASP A 318 12.38 6.41 11.10
CA ASP A 318 13.46 5.62 10.52
C ASP A 318 13.11 4.13 10.46
N ASN A 319 12.45 3.59 11.49
CA ASN A 319 11.94 2.22 11.51
C ASN A 319 10.98 1.97 10.34
N CYS A 320 10.07 2.91 10.04
CA CYS A 320 9.14 2.80 8.92
C CYS A 320 9.88 2.73 7.57
N LEU A 321 10.93 3.54 7.40
CA LEU A 321 11.79 3.52 6.22
C LEU A 321 12.60 2.22 6.11
N GLN A 322 13.14 1.70 7.23
CA GLN A 322 13.84 0.41 7.26
C GLN A 322 12.91 -0.75 6.89
N VAL A 323 11.65 -0.72 7.34
CA VAL A 323 10.64 -1.71 6.94
C VAL A 323 10.42 -1.67 5.43
N PHE A 324 10.32 -0.48 4.83
CA PHE A 324 10.22 -0.33 3.38
C PHE A 324 11.43 -0.96 2.67
N LEU A 325 12.66 -0.67 3.11
CA LEU A 325 13.87 -1.26 2.53
C LEU A 325 13.91 -2.78 2.67
N SER A 326 13.50 -3.32 3.82
CA SER A 326 13.42 -4.76 4.02
C SER A 326 12.39 -5.41 3.10
N ILE A 327 11.24 -4.76 2.89
CA ILE A 327 10.23 -5.23 1.93
C ILE A 327 10.82 -5.27 0.52
N LEU A 328 11.54 -4.23 0.08
CA LEU A 328 12.23 -4.20 -1.22
C LEU A 328 13.14 -5.41 -1.40
N THR A 329 14.01 -5.68 -0.42
CA THR A 329 14.96 -6.81 -0.50
C THR A 329 14.28 -8.18 -0.47
N SER A 330 13.05 -8.26 0.05
CA SER A 330 12.33 -9.54 0.20
C SER A 330 11.56 -10.00 -1.05
N ILE A 331 11.36 -9.09 -2.03
CA ILE A 331 10.58 -9.33 -3.24
C ILE A 331 11.50 -9.35 -4.46
N LYS A 332 11.48 -10.46 -5.22
CA LYS A 332 12.11 -10.51 -6.53
C LYS A 332 11.35 -9.64 -7.54
N GLN A 333 12.09 -9.00 -8.44
CA GLN A 333 11.53 -8.13 -9.49
C GLN A 333 10.48 -8.82 -10.36
N THR A 334 10.68 -10.11 -10.67
CA THR A 334 9.72 -10.94 -11.42
C THR A 334 8.34 -11.05 -10.75
N HIS A 335 8.30 -11.08 -9.41
CA HIS A 335 7.04 -11.10 -8.66
C HIS A 335 6.38 -9.72 -8.61
N LEU A 336 7.14 -8.64 -8.70
CA LEU A 336 6.59 -7.28 -8.65
C LEU A 336 5.65 -7.00 -9.85
N LEU A 337 6.03 -7.45 -11.05
CA LEU A 337 5.29 -7.19 -12.29
C LEU A 337 4.20 -8.24 -12.59
N SER A 338 4.33 -9.46 -12.06
CA SER A 338 3.33 -10.53 -12.27
C SER A 338 2.06 -10.36 -11.44
N TYR A 339 2.10 -9.60 -10.34
CA TYR A 339 0.95 -9.38 -9.47
C TYR A 339 0.48 -7.91 -9.50
N PRO A 340 -0.55 -7.55 -10.29
CA PRO A 340 -0.97 -6.16 -10.51
C PRO A 340 -1.27 -5.35 -9.24
N LYS A 341 -1.84 -6.00 -8.22
CA LYS A 341 -2.15 -5.35 -6.93
C LYS A 341 -0.89 -4.94 -6.15
N LEU A 342 0.18 -5.72 -6.29
CA LEU A 342 1.48 -5.41 -5.71
C LEU A 342 2.16 -4.30 -6.52
N THR A 343 2.14 -4.42 -7.85
CA THR A 343 2.65 -3.41 -8.78
C THR A 343 2.08 -2.03 -8.46
N ILE A 344 0.75 -1.89 -8.41
CA ILE A 344 0.09 -0.61 -8.10
C ILE A 344 0.48 -0.09 -6.70
N ALA A 345 0.47 -0.96 -5.68
CA ALA A 345 0.80 -0.54 -4.31
C ALA A 345 2.26 -0.09 -4.17
N TYR A 346 3.17 -0.71 -4.92
CA TYR A 346 4.58 -0.37 -4.96
C TYR A 346 4.83 0.97 -5.65
N PHE A 347 4.39 1.12 -6.90
CA PHE A 347 4.64 2.32 -7.68
C PHE A 347 3.99 3.57 -7.07
N THR A 348 2.78 3.43 -6.53
CA THR A 348 2.10 4.55 -5.83
C THR A 348 2.80 4.95 -4.53
N LEU A 349 3.48 4.02 -3.85
CA LEU A 349 4.30 4.35 -2.68
C LEU A 349 5.58 5.05 -3.09
N ILE A 350 6.27 4.57 -4.13
CA ILE A 350 7.50 5.16 -4.64
C ILE A 350 7.28 6.59 -5.13
N GLU A 351 6.19 6.82 -5.86
CA GLU A 351 5.74 8.16 -6.23
C GLU A 351 5.63 9.05 -4.99
N THR A 352 4.92 8.58 -3.96
CA THR A 352 4.70 9.34 -2.71
C THR A 352 6.02 9.64 -1.99
N LEU A 353 6.92 8.66 -1.90
CA LEU A 353 8.25 8.84 -1.30
C LEU A 353 9.07 9.88 -2.06
N SER A 354 8.98 9.91 -3.39
CA SER A 354 9.70 10.91 -4.19
C SER A 354 9.25 12.34 -3.91
N LEU A 355 7.96 12.53 -3.63
CA LEU A 355 7.37 13.83 -3.34
C LEU A 355 7.66 14.31 -1.91
N VAL A 356 7.64 13.40 -0.92
CA VAL A 356 7.73 13.76 0.51
C VAL A 356 9.16 13.67 1.06
N GLN A 357 9.97 12.70 0.60
CA GLN A 357 11.29 12.37 1.15
C GLN A 357 12.33 12.15 0.04
N SER A 358 12.51 13.16 -0.81
CA SER A 358 13.50 13.10 -1.89
C SER A 358 14.93 12.90 -1.37
N ASP A 359 15.25 13.43 -0.18
CA ASP A 359 16.56 13.28 0.48
C ASP A 359 16.86 11.83 0.88
N PHE A 360 15.85 11.08 1.33
CA PHE A 360 16.01 9.66 1.68
C PHE A 360 16.32 8.80 0.44
N LEU A 361 15.58 9.03 -0.66
CA LEU A 361 15.82 8.33 -1.92
C LEU A 361 17.20 8.64 -2.52
N ALA A 362 17.67 9.87 -2.34
CA ALA A 362 19.01 10.30 -2.75
C ALA A 362 20.14 9.60 -1.98
N ASN A 363 19.89 9.22 -0.73
CA ASN A 363 20.85 8.57 0.16
C ASN A 363 20.74 7.03 0.18
N LEU A 364 19.97 6.45 -0.74
CA LEU A 364 19.88 5.00 -0.86
C LEU A 364 21.24 4.39 -1.24
N ARG A 365 21.52 3.21 -0.66
CA ARG A 365 22.67 2.38 -1.05
C ARG A 365 22.54 2.00 -2.53
N THR A 366 23.65 2.02 -3.26
CA THR A 366 23.75 1.69 -4.69
C THR A 366 22.91 0.49 -5.14
N PRO A 367 22.96 -0.71 -4.53
CA PRO A 367 22.17 -1.86 -5.00
C PRO A 367 20.65 -1.66 -4.86
N LEU A 368 20.19 -0.95 -3.84
CA LEU A 368 18.77 -0.66 -3.63
C LEU A 368 18.28 0.41 -4.62
N PHE A 369 19.15 1.38 -4.92
CA PHE A 369 18.87 2.38 -5.93
C PHE A 369 18.78 1.76 -7.34
N GLY A 370 19.68 0.83 -7.67
CA GLY A 370 19.61 0.03 -8.89
C GLY A 370 18.29 -0.73 -9.01
N TYR A 371 17.89 -1.46 -7.98
CA TYR A 371 16.61 -2.18 -7.96
C TYR A 371 15.41 -1.25 -8.20
N VAL A 372 15.39 -0.06 -7.59
CA VAL A 372 14.33 0.93 -7.80
C VAL A 372 14.34 1.45 -9.24
N LEU A 373 15.51 1.77 -9.81
CA LEU A 373 15.59 2.22 -11.21
C LEU A 373 15.23 1.15 -12.22
N GLU A 374 15.65 -0.10 -12.01
CA GLU A 374 15.30 -1.24 -12.87
C GLU A 374 13.79 -1.53 -12.84
N THR A 375 13.18 -1.52 -11.65
CA THR A 375 11.73 -1.67 -11.53
C THR A 375 10.97 -0.52 -12.21
N ILE A 376 11.49 0.71 -12.15
CA ILE A 376 10.91 1.85 -12.85
C ILE A 376 11.03 1.71 -14.37
N SER A 377 12.19 1.28 -14.88
CA SER A 377 12.41 1.10 -16.32
C SER A 377 11.45 0.06 -16.91
N GLU A 378 11.24 -1.06 -16.22
CA GLU A 378 10.25 -2.05 -16.59
C GLU A 378 8.80 -1.56 -16.37
N GLY A 379 8.57 -0.78 -15.31
CA GLY A 379 7.27 -0.17 -15.02
C GLY A 379 6.76 0.76 -16.13
N PHE A 380 7.66 1.43 -16.86
CA PHE A 380 7.29 2.23 -18.03
C PHE A 380 6.74 1.40 -19.19
N LEU A 381 7.23 0.18 -19.36
CA LEU A 381 6.78 -0.74 -20.41
C LEU A 381 5.45 -1.42 -20.05
N SER A 382 4.97 -1.25 -18.81
CA SER A 382 3.68 -1.79 -18.38
C SER A 382 2.52 -1.19 -19.18
N PRO A 383 1.48 -1.97 -19.53
CA PRO A 383 0.29 -1.47 -20.19
C PRO A 383 -0.62 -0.63 -19.27
N ASP A 384 -0.40 -0.65 -17.95
CA ASP A 384 -1.22 0.09 -16.98
C ASP A 384 -0.83 1.57 -16.90
N GLN A 385 -1.76 2.44 -17.27
CA GLN A 385 -1.58 3.90 -17.27
C GLN A 385 -1.29 4.46 -15.87
N THR A 386 -1.81 3.84 -14.81
CA THR A 386 -1.57 4.30 -13.43
C THR A 386 -0.12 4.10 -13.01
N VAL A 387 0.47 2.97 -13.41
CA VAL A 387 1.87 2.63 -13.17
C VAL A 387 2.78 3.57 -13.96
N GLN A 388 2.50 3.77 -15.26
CA GLN A 388 3.26 4.69 -16.09
C GLN A 388 3.29 6.11 -15.53
N ASN A 389 2.15 6.61 -15.06
CA ASN A 389 2.06 7.94 -14.43
C ASN A 389 2.88 8.03 -13.16
N SER A 390 2.80 7.01 -12.29
CA SER A 390 3.56 6.95 -11.04
C SER A 390 5.07 7.00 -11.31
N CYS A 391 5.54 6.24 -12.31
CA CYS A 391 6.94 6.26 -12.76
C CYS A 391 7.35 7.63 -13.32
N CYS A 392 6.49 8.28 -14.11
CA CYS A 392 6.76 9.62 -14.65
C CYS A 392 6.94 10.66 -13.54
N ILE A 393 6.04 10.65 -12.54
CA ILE A 393 6.07 11.59 -11.41
C ILE A 393 7.31 11.34 -10.55
N PHE A 394 7.64 10.07 -10.29
CA PHE A 394 8.87 9.71 -9.60
C PHE A 394 10.10 10.28 -10.31
N LEU A 395 10.25 10.00 -11.60
CA LEU A 395 11.42 10.46 -12.35
C LEU A 395 11.48 11.98 -12.42
N ASP A 396 10.37 12.66 -12.68
CA ASP A 396 10.36 14.12 -12.76
C ASP A 396 10.80 14.76 -11.44
N THR A 397 10.29 14.25 -10.33
CA THR A 397 10.61 14.75 -8.98
C THR A 397 12.06 14.43 -8.61
N PHE A 398 12.50 13.20 -8.87
CA PHE A 398 13.87 12.76 -8.59
C PHE A 398 14.89 13.56 -9.41
N LEU A 399 14.67 13.72 -10.73
CA LEU A 399 15.57 14.48 -11.60
C LEU A 399 15.59 15.96 -11.19
N SER A 400 14.42 16.54 -10.88
CA SER A 400 14.36 17.92 -10.37
C SER A 400 15.17 18.09 -9.09
N TYR A 401 15.13 17.10 -8.19
CA TYR A 401 15.93 17.10 -6.97
C TYR A 401 17.44 16.97 -7.28
N VAL A 402 17.85 16.03 -8.13
CA VAL A 402 19.25 15.87 -8.57
C VAL A 402 19.79 17.18 -9.14
N PHE A 403 19.05 17.83 -10.05
CA PHE A 403 19.43 19.10 -10.63
C PHE A 403 19.56 20.24 -9.62
N ARG A 404 18.62 20.32 -8.68
CA ARG A 404 18.64 21.33 -7.62
C ARG A 404 19.83 21.13 -6.69
N SER A 405 20.14 19.88 -6.35
CA SER A 405 21.25 19.51 -5.48
C SER A 405 22.61 19.70 -6.16
N ALA A 406 22.72 19.38 -7.45
CA ALA A 406 23.90 19.65 -8.26
C ALA A 406 24.17 21.16 -8.41
N LYS A 407 23.13 21.97 -8.65
CA LYS A 407 23.26 23.43 -8.78
C LYS A 407 23.64 24.13 -7.48
N LYS A 408 23.26 23.57 -6.32
CA LYS A 408 23.59 24.11 -5.00
C LYS A 408 24.95 23.64 -4.46
N SER A 409 25.65 22.73 -5.15
CA SER A 409 26.88 22.08 -4.67
C SER A 409 26.76 21.37 -3.31
N THR A 410 25.55 21.13 -2.83
CA THR A 410 25.22 20.41 -1.59
C THR A 410 24.76 18.98 -1.87
N ALA A 411 25.06 18.43 -3.05
CA ALA A 411 24.65 17.09 -3.42
C ALA A 411 25.37 16.05 -2.55
N PRO A 412 24.64 15.08 -1.96
CA PRO A 412 25.26 13.95 -1.27
C PRO A 412 26.20 13.21 -2.24
N ALA A 413 27.41 12.88 -1.80
CA ALA A 413 28.39 12.16 -2.62
C ALA A 413 27.84 10.81 -3.14
N SER A 414 26.97 10.17 -2.37
CA SER A 414 26.23 8.95 -2.73
C SER A 414 25.31 9.14 -3.94
N LEU A 415 24.63 10.29 -4.05
CA LEU A 415 23.73 10.59 -5.16
C LEU A 415 24.49 10.76 -6.47
N MET A 416 25.61 11.48 -6.45
CA MET A 416 26.44 11.64 -7.66
C MET A 416 27.10 10.33 -8.09
N ALA A 417 27.53 9.48 -7.14
CA ALA A 417 28.02 8.14 -7.43
C ALA A 417 26.93 7.26 -8.07
N ASN A 418 25.73 7.23 -7.48
CA ASN A 418 24.59 6.46 -8.00
C ASN A 418 24.14 6.93 -9.39
N VAL A 419 24.13 8.25 -9.64
CA VAL A 419 23.77 8.82 -10.95
C VAL A 419 24.79 8.46 -12.02
N ASN A 420 26.09 8.47 -11.68
CA ASN A 420 27.16 8.11 -12.61
C ASN A 420 27.15 6.60 -12.91
N GLU A 421 26.93 5.76 -11.92
CA GLU A 421 26.93 4.30 -12.08
C GLU A 421 25.74 3.80 -12.90
N TYR A 422 24.55 4.36 -12.67
CA TYR A 422 23.32 4.01 -13.39
C TYR A 422 23.01 4.91 -14.60
N GLY A 423 23.98 5.70 -15.07
CA GLY A 423 23.84 6.56 -16.26
C GLY A 423 23.36 5.80 -17.51
N ASN A 424 23.77 4.54 -17.65
CA ASN A 424 23.30 3.63 -18.71
C ASN A 424 21.79 3.33 -18.62
N LEU A 425 21.25 3.11 -17.42
CA LEU A 425 19.82 2.84 -17.24
C LEU A 425 18.98 4.10 -17.50
N PHE A 426 19.46 5.27 -17.09
CA PHE A 426 18.81 6.54 -17.43
C PHE A 426 18.73 6.76 -18.95
N ARG A 427 19.77 6.38 -19.70
CA ARG A 427 19.75 6.38 -21.17
C ARG A 427 18.73 5.40 -21.75
N GLN A 428 18.69 4.17 -21.24
CA GLN A 428 17.70 3.18 -21.71
C GLN A 428 16.26 3.64 -21.44
N ILE A 429 15.99 4.21 -20.26
CA ILE A 429 14.69 4.81 -19.93
C ILE A 429 14.35 5.93 -20.93
N LEU A 430 15.32 6.81 -21.21
CA LEU A 430 15.14 7.93 -22.14
C LEU A 430 14.80 7.45 -23.56
N ILE A 431 15.50 6.43 -24.06
CA ILE A 431 15.22 5.80 -25.37
C ILE A 431 13.83 5.15 -25.36
N ASN A 432 13.47 4.43 -24.30
CA ASN A 432 12.16 3.78 -24.19
C ASN A 432 11.01 4.80 -24.13
N LEU A 433 11.18 5.92 -23.41
CA LEU A 433 10.20 7.00 -23.37
C LEU A 433 10.02 7.67 -24.73
N LEU A 434 11.12 7.92 -25.45
CA LEU A 434 11.06 8.53 -26.77
C LEU A 434 10.47 7.58 -27.81
N ASN A 435 10.84 6.30 -27.79
CA ASN A 435 10.22 5.27 -28.63
C ASN A 435 8.72 5.12 -28.31
N GLY A 436 8.34 5.22 -27.03
CA GLY A 436 6.95 5.28 -26.62
C GLY A 436 6.21 6.46 -27.26
N ILE A 437 6.79 7.67 -27.22
CA ILE A 437 6.20 8.87 -27.83
C ILE A 437 6.09 8.76 -29.36
N ILE A 438 7.09 8.17 -30.03
CA ILE A 438 7.19 8.10 -31.49
C ILE A 438 6.32 6.97 -32.07
N PHE A 439 6.35 5.77 -31.48
CA PHE A 439 5.76 4.55 -32.06
C PHE A 439 4.50 4.06 -31.35
N ALA A 440 4.32 4.35 -30.06
CA ALA A 440 3.15 3.89 -29.31
C ALA A 440 2.08 4.99 -29.24
N GLU A 441 0.81 4.60 -29.13
CA GLU A 441 -0.26 5.51 -28.74
C GLU A 441 -0.10 5.91 -27.27
N CYS A 442 0.94 6.69 -26.94
CA CYS A 442 1.12 7.23 -25.59
C CYS A 442 -0.10 8.08 -25.22
N LYS A 443 -0.92 7.57 -24.30
CA LYS A 443 -2.14 8.23 -23.85
C LYS A 443 -1.84 9.47 -22.98
N ASN A 444 -0.68 9.52 -22.32
CA ASN A 444 -0.29 10.61 -21.40
C ASN A 444 1.02 11.32 -21.81
N ILE A 445 0.98 12.07 -22.92
CA ILE A 445 2.11 12.92 -23.38
C ILE A 445 2.56 13.87 -22.28
N TYR A 446 1.61 14.47 -21.56
CA TYR A 446 1.87 15.41 -20.47
C TYR A 446 2.71 14.81 -19.35
N ALA A 447 2.44 13.57 -18.94
CA ALA A 447 3.18 12.91 -17.87
C ALA A 447 4.59 12.54 -18.33
N VAL A 448 4.74 12.03 -19.55
CA VAL A 448 6.04 11.57 -20.09
C VAL A 448 6.98 12.73 -20.44
N SER A 449 6.43 13.87 -20.86
CA SER A 449 7.24 15.05 -21.24
C SER A 449 8.10 15.60 -20.09
N LYS A 450 7.59 15.61 -18.86
CA LYS A 450 8.27 16.18 -17.69
C LYS A 450 9.57 15.43 -17.30
N PRO A 451 9.57 14.10 -17.10
CA PRO A 451 10.80 13.36 -16.83
C PRO A 451 11.72 13.33 -18.05
N LEU A 452 11.19 13.38 -19.28
CA LEU A 452 12.01 13.43 -20.49
C LEU A 452 12.90 14.69 -20.51
N LEU A 453 12.37 15.86 -20.15
CA LEU A 453 13.19 17.07 -20.03
C LEU A 453 14.33 16.89 -19.01
N GLY A 454 14.00 16.32 -17.85
CA GLY A 454 15.00 16.02 -16.81
C GLY A 454 16.09 15.10 -17.32
N LEU A 455 15.75 14.03 -18.05
CA LEU A 455 16.71 13.07 -18.57
C LEU A 455 17.58 13.63 -19.71
N ILE A 456 17.01 14.50 -20.55
CA ILE A 456 17.74 15.17 -21.64
C ILE A 456 18.75 16.14 -21.06
N LEU A 457 18.34 16.97 -20.11
CA LEU A 457 19.25 17.91 -19.46
C LEU A 457 20.37 17.18 -18.71
N LEU A 458 20.11 15.99 -18.16
CA LEU A 458 21.10 15.24 -17.37
C LEU A 458 22.19 14.61 -18.26
N ASN A 459 21.86 14.33 -19.52
CA ASN A 459 22.73 13.65 -20.49
C ASN A 459 23.04 14.50 -21.73
N GLU A 460 22.95 15.85 -21.69
CA GLU A 460 23.03 16.74 -22.88
C GLU A 460 24.11 16.32 -23.90
N ASN A 461 25.34 16.06 -23.46
CA ASN A 461 26.45 15.76 -24.37
C ASN A 461 26.34 14.39 -25.07
N GLN A 462 25.76 13.39 -24.41
CA GLN A 462 25.61 12.02 -24.94
C GLN A 462 24.24 11.80 -25.59
N PHE A 463 23.18 12.47 -25.12
CA PHE A 463 21.84 12.41 -25.70
C PHE A 463 21.82 12.93 -27.14
N PHE A 464 22.35 14.13 -27.37
CA PHE A 464 22.35 14.70 -28.72
C PHE A 464 23.25 13.93 -29.70
N THR A 465 24.27 13.22 -29.22
CA THR A 465 25.25 12.55 -30.10
C THR A 465 24.89 11.07 -30.32
N GLU A 466 24.68 10.29 -29.25
CA GLU A 466 24.42 8.85 -29.34
C GLU A 466 22.94 8.52 -29.62
N ILE A 467 22.00 9.24 -29.00
CA ILE A 467 20.57 8.95 -29.19
C ILE A 467 20.06 9.46 -30.54
N LYS A 468 20.59 10.58 -31.07
CA LYS A 468 20.40 10.92 -32.49
C LYS A 468 20.89 9.77 -33.38
N GLN A 469 22.11 9.28 -33.20
CA GLN A 469 22.65 8.18 -34.02
C GLN A 469 21.84 6.89 -33.91
N GLN A 470 21.37 6.51 -32.71
CA GLN A 470 20.59 5.30 -32.49
C GLN A 470 19.14 5.38 -33.02
N LEU A 471 18.49 6.55 -32.98
CA LEU A 471 17.16 6.75 -33.58
C LEU A 471 17.23 6.85 -35.12
N LEU A 472 18.35 7.33 -35.65
CA LEU A 472 18.59 7.42 -37.09
C LEU A 472 18.86 6.04 -37.70
N TYR A 473 19.45 5.10 -36.95
CA TYR A 473 19.70 3.74 -37.42
C TYR A 473 18.38 2.97 -37.62
N GLY A 474 18.03 2.71 -38.89
CA GLY A 474 16.83 1.95 -39.28
C GLY A 474 15.78 2.73 -40.08
N HIS A 475 15.92 4.05 -40.24
CA HIS A 475 14.97 4.91 -40.97
C HIS A 475 15.52 5.36 -42.34
N THR A 476 14.64 5.55 -43.33
CA THR A 476 14.98 6.10 -44.66
C THR A 476 15.56 7.52 -44.55
N GLN A 477 16.46 7.91 -45.47
CA GLN A 477 17.20 9.19 -45.46
C GLN A 477 16.31 10.45 -45.29
N THR A 478 15.08 10.41 -45.80
CA THR A 478 14.08 11.48 -45.66
C THR A 478 13.49 11.56 -44.23
N LYS A 479 13.24 10.43 -43.58
CA LYS A 479 12.76 10.36 -42.18
C LYS A 479 13.83 10.84 -41.20
N GLN A 480 15.09 10.53 -41.50
CA GLN A 480 16.27 10.97 -40.72
C GLN A 480 16.39 12.50 -40.67
N ALA A 481 16.21 13.19 -41.80
CA ALA A 481 16.28 14.65 -41.88
C ALA A 481 15.13 15.34 -41.12
N VAL A 482 13.91 14.80 -41.22
CA VAL A 482 12.73 15.32 -40.51
C VAL A 482 12.86 15.10 -38.99
N LEU A 483 13.28 13.91 -38.57
CA LEU A 483 13.54 13.60 -37.14
C LEU A 483 14.65 14.47 -36.55
N SER A 484 15.75 14.70 -37.28
CA SER A 484 16.82 15.58 -36.80
C SER A 484 16.32 17.02 -36.61
N THR A 485 15.61 17.55 -37.61
CA THR A 485 15.06 18.91 -37.55
C THR A 485 14.02 19.06 -36.44
N ALA A 486 13.18 18.04 -36.24
CA ALA A 486 12.17 18.03 -35.18
C ALA A 486 12.80 17.88 -33.79
N LEU A 487 13.89 17.11 -33.64
CA LEU A 487 14.67 17.02 -32.40
C LEU A 487 15.40 18.33 -32.07
N ASP A 488 15.85 19.08 -33.09
CA ASP A 488 16.46 20.40 -32.90
C ASP A 488 15.40 21.45 -32.48
N LYS A 489 14.19 21.38 -33.05
CA LYS A 489 13.04 22.21 -32.63
C LYS A 489 12.58 21.90 -31.19
N LEU A 490 12.68 20.63 -30.78
CA LEU A 490 12.25 20.18 -29.45
C LEU A 490 13.01 20.86 -28.31
N MET A 491 14.25 21.28 -28.54
CA MET A 491 15.11 21.99 -27.57
C MET A 491 15.21 23.50 -27.80
N THR A 492 14.45 24.04 -28.76
CA THR A 492 14.45 25.48 -29.05
C THR A 492 13.68 26.23 -27.95
N GLY A 493 14.36 27.17 -27.26
CA GLY A 493 13.77 28.01 -26.21
C GLY A 493 13.73 27.38 -24.81
N ILE A 494 14.54 26.35 -24.55
CA ILE A 494 14.58 25.64 -23.27
C ILE A 494 15.83 26.01 -22.48
N ASP A 495 15.64 26.63 -21.33
CA ASP A 495 16.72 26.99 -20.42
C ASP A 495 17.21 25.76 -19.64
N ARG A 496 18.44 25.82 -19.09
CA ARG A 496 19.04 24.77 -18.24
C ARG A 496 18.44 24.71 -16.83
N THR A 497 17.12 24.79 -16.73
CA THR A 497 16.39 24.80 -15.46
C THR A 497 15.12 23.95 -15.54
N LEU A 498 14.93 23.05 -14.59
CA LEU A 498 13.69 22.28 -14.44
C LEU A 498 12.58 23.08 -13.72
N THR A 499 12.37 24.33 -14.13
CA THR A 499 11.24 25.14 -13.65
C THR A 499 9.93 24.66 -14.29
N GLN A 500 8.81 24.85 -13.60
CA GLN A 500 7.50 24.43 -14.09
C GLN A 500 7.16 25.07 -15.46
N VAL A 501 7.49 26.34 -15.65
CA VAL A 501 7.29 27.07 -16.91
C VAL A 501 8.09 26.44 -18.06
N ASN A 502 9.34 26.05 -17.81
CA ASN A 502 10.19 25.43 -18.82
C ASN A 502 9.71 23.99 -19.15
N LYS A 503 9.23 23.25 -18.15
CA LYS A 503 8.59 21.95 -18.36
C LYS A 503 7.32 22.08 -19.21
N GLU A 504 6.50 23.09 -18.97
CA GLU A 504 5.28 23.34 -19.74
C GLU A 504 5.58 23.74 -21.19
N HIS A 505 6.59 24.60 -21.41
CA HIS A 505 7.06 24.95 -22.75
C HIS A 505 7.60 23.72 -23.51
N PHE A 506 8.36 22.85 -22.83
CA PHE A 506 8.82 21.59 -23.40
C PHE A 506 7.68 20.62 -23.75
N THR A 507 6.65 20.53 -22.91
CA THR A 507 5.47 19.72 -23.21
C THR A 507 4.76 20.20 -24.48
N GLN A 508 4.69 21.52 -24.71
CA GLN A 508 4.15 22.08 -25.95
C GLN A 508 5.02 21.69 -27.15
N ASN A 509 6.34 21.84 -27.05
CA ASN A 509 7.29 21.42 -28.08
C ASN A 509 7.19 19.92 -28.43
N ILE A 510 7.02 19.04 -27.42
CA ILE A 510 6.81 17.60 -27.65
C ILE A 510 5.49 17.31 -28.35
N THR A 511 4.43 18.05 -27.99
CA THR A 511 3.12 17.86 -28.61
C THR A 511 3.19 18.23 -30.09
N GLN A 512 3.87 19.34 -30.42
CA GLN A 512 4.15 19.73 -31.79
C GLN A 512 5.04 18.73 -32.53
N PHE A 513 6.11 18.26 -31.89
CA PHE A 513 7.00 17.20 -32.41
C PHE A 513 6.23 15.92 -32.77
N ARG A 514 5.32 15.48 -31.90
CA ARG A 514 4.49 14.30 -32.15
C ARG A 514 3.56 14.51 -33.35
N ASN A 515 2.93 15.67 -33.45
CA ASN A 515 2.06 15.99 -34.58
C ASN A 515 2.86 16.01 -35.89
N ASP A 516 4.02 16.66 -35.92
CA ASP A 516 4.90 16.73 -37.10
C ASP A 516 5.34 15.32 -37.57
N ILE A 517 5.65 14.42 -36.62
CA ILE A 517 6.03 13.03 -36.93
C ILE A 517 4.81 12.21 -37.36
N GLN A 518 3.67 12.34 -36.70
CA GLN A 518 2.44 11.63 -37.08
C GLN A 518 1.93 12.08 -38.45
N ASP A 519 2.04 13.35 -38.78
CA ASP A 519 1.69 13.90 -40.09
C ASP A 519 2.69 13.44 -41.16
N SER A 520 3.98 13.32 -40.84
CA SER A 520 4.97 12.70 -41.74
C SER A 520 4.68 11.20 -41.97
N LEU A 521 4.28 10.47 -40.93
CA LEU A 521 3.89 9.06 -41.02
C LEU A 521 2.57 8.87 -41.78
N ARG A 522 1.57 9.75 -41.60
CA ARG A 522 0.29 9.75 -42.32
C ARG A 522 0.41 10.23 -43.76
N GLY A 523 1.24 11.22 -44.05
CA GLY A 523 1.49 11.74 -45.38
C GLY A 523 2.06 10.69 -46.35
N MET A 524 2.69 9.64 -45.82
CA MET A 524 3.16 8.48 -46.61
C MET A 524 2.09 7.41 -46.84
N MET A 525 1.07 7.27 -45.99
CA MET A 525 -0.04 6.32 -46.19
C MET A 525 -0.95 6.70 -47.37
N ILE A 526 -0.99 7.99 -47.75
CA ILE A 526 -1.79 8.45 -48.90
C ILE A 526 -1.05 8.20 -50.23
N ASN A 527 0.28 8.06 -50.21
CA ASN A 527 1.08 7.92 -51.43
C ASN A 527 1.45 6.48 -51.83
N ASN A 528 1.36 5.49 -50.94
CA ASN A 528 1.72 4.10 -51.26
C ASN A 528 0.64 3.10 -50.84
N ASN A 529 -0.41 2.95 -51.67
CA ASN A 529 -1.44 1.91 -51.50
C ASN A 529 -0.96 0.47 -51.84
N ASN A 530 0.33 0.24 -52.11
CA ASN A 530 0.84 -1.08 -52.52
C ASN A 530 1.75 -1.80 -51.51
N ASP A 531 2.14 -1.19 -50.38
CA ASP A 531 3.12 -1.80 -49.44
C ASP A 531 2.53 -2.16 -48.06
N LEU A 532 1.22 -2.42 -47.98
CA LEU A 532 0.58 -2.76 -46.71
C LEU A 532 1.01 -4.13 -46.15
N SER A 533 1.56 -5.02 -46.99
CA SER A 533 1.98 -6.37 -46.59
C SER A 533 3.45 -6.51 -46.20
N SER A 534 4.33 -5.58 -46.60
CA SER A 534 5.77 -5.62 -46.30
C SER A 534 6.15 -4.83 -45.04
N PHE A 535 5.30 -3.91 -44.58
CA PHE A 535 5.57 -3.07 -43.41
C PHE A 535 5.35 -3.77 -42.07
N MET A 536 4.45 -4.77 -42.00
CA MET A 536 4.22 -5.54 -40.77
C MET A 536 5.31 -6.58 -40.47
N SER A 537 6.15 -6.96 -41.44
CA SER A 537 7.17 -8.01 -41.27
C SER A 537 8.57 -7.49 -40.94
N SER A 538 8.79 -6.17 -40.99
CA SER A 538 10.12 -5.56 -40.81
C SER A 538 10.31 -4.82 -39.48
N ILE A 539 9.33 -4.88 -38.58
CA ILE A 539 9.53 -4.47 -37.18
C ILE A 539 10.30 -5.61 -36.49
N PRO A 540 11.54 -5.41 -36.02
CA PRO A 540 12.10 -6.33 -35.05
C PRO A 540 11.29 -6.12 -33.78
N LEU A 541 10.33 -7.00 -33.52
CA LEU A 541 9.88 -7.27 -32.16
C LEU A 541 11.15 -7.48 -31.34
N SER A 542 11.35 -6.63 -30.34
CA SER A 542 12.54 -6.53 -29.49
C SER A 542 12.76 -7.80 -28.67
N SER A 543 13.17 -8.89 -29.32
CA SER A 543 13.61 -10.14 -28.72
C SER A 543 15.13 -10.38 -28.90
N SER A 544 15.86 -9.44 -29.50
CA SER A 544 17.28 -9.60 -29.85
C SER A 544 18.28 -8.86 -28.95
N PHE A 545 17.83 -8.11 -27.94
CA PHE A 545 18.74 -7.45 -26.98
C PHE A 545 18.95 -8.23 -25.65
N LEU A 546 18.31 -9.39 -25.49
CA LEU A 546 18.55 -10.29 -24.35
C LEU A 546 19.79 -11.19 -24.49
N SER A 547 20.49 -11.19 -25.64
CA SER A 547 21.52 -12.22 -25.93
C SER A 547 22.98 -11.82 -25.70
N THR A 548 23.28 -10.61 -25.19
CA THR A 548 24.68 -10.20 -24.93
C THR A 548 25.05 -10.04 -23.46
N ALA A 549 24.17 -10.43 -22.53
CA ALA A 549 24.51 -10.55 -21.09
C ALA A 549 24.53 -12.00 -20.57
N SER A 550 24.30 -13.02 -21.42
CA SER A 550 24.25 -14.43 -21.02
C SER A 550 25.53 -15.23 -21.28
N ALA A 551 26.66 -14.58 -21.54
CA ALA A 551 27.90 -15.24 -21.95
C ALA A 551 29.06 -15.09 -20.94
N ILE A 552 28.77 -15.09 -19.63
CA ILE A 552 29.74 -15.43 -18.58
C ILE A 552 29.01 -16.23 -17.49
N ALA A 553 28.56 -17.42 -17.87
CA ALA A 553 28.21 -18.48 -16.93
C ALA A 553 29.07 -19.70 -17.28
N THR A 554 30.32 -19.68 -16.83
CA THR A 554 31.13 -20.90 -16.72
C THR A 554 31.25 -21.26 -15.24
N ASN A 555 30.66 -22.41 -14.92
CA ASN A 555 30.73 -23.10 -13.65
C ASN A 555 32.15 -23.19 -13.09
N VAL A 556 32.38 -22.62 -11.91
CA VAL A 556 33.32 -23.14 -10.91
C VAL A 556 32.66 -22.96 -9.53
N PRO A 557 32.53 -24.00 -8.69
CA PRO A 557 31.92 -23.88 -7.37
C PRO A 557 32.95 -23.24 -6.43
N VAL A 558 32.67 -22.04 -5.93
CA VAL A 558 33.50 -21.45 -4.86
C VAL A 558 32.71 -21.51 -3.56
N THR A 559 32.98 -22.56 -2.81
CA THR A 559 32.68 -22.67 -1.38
C THR A 559 33.47 -21.57 -0.66
N ILE A 560 32.81 -20.54 -0.12
CA ILE A 560 33.44 -19.55 0.76
C ILE A 560 32.84 -19.69 2.15
N ALA A 561 33.70 -20.05 3.10
CA ALA A 561 33.40 -20.33 4.48
C ALA A 561 32.89 -19.09 5.25
N ILE A 562 31.87 -19.31 6.09
CA ILE A 562 31.14 -18.32 6.90
C ILE A 562 31.96 -17.92 8.15
N SER A 563 33.22 -17.53 8.03
CA SER A 563 34.07 -17.27 9.22
C SER A 563 34.88 -15.97 9.24
N THR A 564 34.67 -15.02 8.31
CA THR A 564 35.53 -13.82 8.23
C THR A 564 34.82 -12.47 8.13
N LEU A 565 33.53 -12.37 8.46
CA LEU A 565 32.79 -11.09 8.54
C LEU A 565 32.43 -10.70 9.98
N ILE A 566 33.40 -10.74 10.90
CA ILE A 566 33.31 -10.09 12.21
C ILE A 566 34.49 -9.11 12.31
N PRO A 567 34.27 -7.79 12.24
CA PRO A 567 35.15 -6.85 12.89
C PRO A 567 34.88 -6.95 14.40
N SER A 568 35.82 -7.57 15.10
CA SER A 568 35.93 -7.52 16.55
C SER A 568 36.18 -6.08 16.99
N SER A 569 35.16 -5.45 17.56
CA SER A 569 35.39 -4.47 18.62
C SER A 569 34.28 -4.58 19.66
N SER A 570 34.75 -4.93 20.85
CA SER A 570 34.04 -5.25 22.07
C SER A 570 33.46 -4.00 22.75
N SER A 571 32.15 -3.99 22.99
CA SER A 571 31.49 -3.60 24.26
C SER A 571 29.98 -3.46 24.04
N ALA A 572 29.30 -4.59 23.80
CA ALA A 572 27.84 -4.64 23.89
C ALA A 572 27.45 -4.87 25.36
N ALA A 573 26.90 -3.84 26.00
CA ALA A 573 26.14 -4.00 27.24
C ALA A 573 24.76 -4.63 26.92
N PRO A 574 24.15 -5.40 27.84
CA PRO A 574 22.96 -6.20 27.55
C PRO A 574 21.68 -5.35 27.41
N VAL A 575 20.79 -5.82 26.53
CA VAL A 575 19.52 -5.21 26.09
C VAL A 575 18.38 -5.45 27.08
N GLU A 576 18.57 -5.16 28.38
CA GLU A 576 17.53 -5.41 29.40
C GLU A 576 17.00 -4.16 30.15
N GLU A 577 17.41 -2.94 29.79
CA GLU A 577 17.06 -1.73 30.57
C GLU A 577 16.20 -0.66 29.87
N LEU A 578 15.52 -0.97 28.76
CA LEU A 578 14.63 -0.01 28.06
C LEU A 578 13.12 -0.19 28.33
N MET A 579 12.75 -0.86 29.43
CA MET A 579 11.35 -1.09 29.83
C MET A 579 11.05 -0.61 31.26
N THR A 580 11.48 0.60 31.62
CA THR A 580 10.83 1.38 32.70
C THR A 580 10.91 2.89 32.40
N LEU A 581 9.83 3.43 31.83
CA LEU A 581 9.20 4.72 32.16
C LEU A 581 7.90 4.88 31.37
#